data_AF-A0AB35XXR6-F1
#
_entry.id   AF-A0AB35XXR6-F1
#
_cell.length_a   1.000
_cell.length_b   1.000
_cell.length_c   1.000
_cell.angle_alpha   90.00
_cell.angle_beta   90.00
_cell.angle_gamma   90.00
#
_symmetry.space_group_name_H-M   'P 1'
#
loop_
_entity.id
_entity.type
_entity.pdbx_description
1 polymer ?
#
loop_
_entity_poly.entity_id
_entity_poly.type
_entity_poly.pdbx_seq_one_letter_code
_entity_poly.pdbx_strand_id
1 'polypeptide(L)'
;MMVFEITYRCREKDEDGQIVEGENCCRLRAKEDQVVDLHNHGRYALSYAARGWVEEAIAAVERLQGREYVPGSICDIRLAKKED
;
A
#
# COMPACT_ATOMS: atom_id res chain seq x y z
N MET A 1 -6.33 -1.66 16.98
CA MET A 1 -5.85 -1.05 15.70
C MET A 1 -4.91 -2.01 14.98
N MET A 2 -4.90 -2.07 13.65
CA MET A 2 -4.02 -2.94 12.87
C MET A 2 -3.03 -2.13 12.03
N VAL A 3 -1.80 -2.63 11.90
CA VAL A 3 -0.76 -2.05 11.05
C VAL A 3 -0.44 -3.04 9.94
N PHE A 4 -0.64 -2.62 8.70
CA PHE A 4 -0.31 -3.39 7.50
C PHE A 4 0.97 -2.85 6.88
N GLU A 5 1.82 -3.75 6.40
CA GLU A 5 2.87 -3.43 5.45
C GLU A 5 2.37 -3.76 4.04
N ILE A 6 2.50 -2.80 3.13
CA ILE A 6 1.99 -2.88 1.77
C ILE A 6 3.15 -2.63 0.83
N THR A 7 3.42 -3.60 -0.02
CA THR A 7 4.48 -3.55 -1.02
C THR A 7 3.87 -3.31 -2.39
N TYR A 8 4.39 -2.33 -3.12
CA TYR A 8 3.87 -1.86 -4.41
C TYR A 8 4.99 -1.29 -5.27
N ARG A 9 4.67 -0.84 -6.49
CA ARG A 9 5.62 -0.16 -7.36
C ARG A 9 5.37 1.34 -7.43
N CYS A 10 6.47 2.09 -7.45
CA CYS A 10 6.46 3.52 -7.71
C CYS A 10 7.46 3.86 -8.81
N ARG A 11 7.26 5.02 -9.42
CA ARG A 11 8.15 5.63 -10.40
C ARG A 11 8.71 6.91 -9.82
N GLU A 12 9.98 7.15 -10.04
CA GLU A 12 10.62 8.42 -9.70
C GLU A 12 11.55 8.86 -10.81
N LYS A 13 11.93 10.14 -10.79
CA LYS A 13 12.95 10.65 -11.70
C LYS A 13 14.30 10.54 -11.00
N ASP A 14 15.26 9.90 -11.64
CA ASP A 14 16.64 9.88 -11.17
C ASP A 14 17.34 11.23 -11.39
N GLU A 15 18.62 11.30 -11.01
CA GLU A 15 19.44 12.51 -11.14
C GLU A 15 19.66 12.93 -12.61
N ASP A 16 19.56 11.98 -13.55
CA ASP A 16 19.65 12.19 -15.00
C ASP A 16 18.28 12.53 -15.62
N GLY A 17 17.22 12.58 -14.83
CA GLY A 17 15.84 12.87 -15.26
C GLY A 17 15.12 11.69 -15.93
N GLN A 18 15.68 10.49 -15.89
CA GLN A 18 15.05 9.27 -16.40
C GLN A 18 14.01 8.77 -15.40
N ILE A 19 12.93 8.19 -15.93
CA ILE A 19 11.90 7.56 -15.09
C ILE A 19 12.38 6.15 -14.74
N VAL A 20 12.61 5.91 -13.45
CA VAL A 20 12.94 4.59 -12.90
C VAL A 20 11.74 4.04 -12.15
N GLU A 21 11.42 2.77 -12.37
CA GLU A 21 10.36 2.06 -11.64
C GLU A 21 11.00 1.12 -10.60
N GLY A 22 10.56 1.22 -9.35
CA GLY A 22 11.09 0.46 -8.23
C GLY A 22 10.00 -0.09 -7.34
N GLU A 23 10.36 -1.09 -6.53
CA GLU A 23 9.51 -1.58 -5.45
C GLU A 23 9.63 -0.65 -4.24
N ASN A 24 8.49 -0.34 -3.63
CA ASN A 24 8.41 0.44 -2.41
C ASN A 24 7.46 -0.23 -1.41
N CYS A 25 7.68 0.05 -0.13
CA CYS A 25 6.89 -0.51 0.96
C CYS A 25 6.44 0.60 1.90
N CYS A 26 5.13 0.66 2.19
CA CYS A 26 4.59 1.57 3.18
C CYS A 26 3.90 0.84 4.32
N ARG A 27 3.72 1.54 5.44
CA ARG A 27 2.91 1.08 6.57
C ARG A 27 1.61 1.84 6.63
N LEU A 28 0.50 1.10 6.62
CA LEU A 28 -0.84 1.64 6.76
C LEU A 28 -1.41 1.24 8.12
N ARG A 29 -1.92 2.22 8.87
CA ARG A 29 -2.71 1.96 10.08
C ARG A 29 -4.18 1.96 9.72
N ALA A 30 -4.90 0.89 10.08
CA ALA A 30 -6.33 0.77 9.86
C ALA A 30 -7.01 0.33 11.16
N LYS A 31 -8.22 0.84 11.39
CA LYS A 31 -9.06 0.37 12.49
C LYS A 31 -9.72 -0.97 12.12
N GLU A 32 -10.10 -1.76 13.12
CA GLU A 32 -10.68 -3.10 12.91
C GLU A 32 -11.96 -3.08 12.05
N ASP A 33 -12.77 -2.03 12.17
CA ASP A 33 -13.98 -1.80 11.38
C ASP A 33 -13.69 -1.42 9.91
N GLN A 34 -12.49 -0.93 9.60
CA GLN A 34 -12.04 -0.64 8.23
C GLN A 34 -11.43 -1.88 7.56
N VAL A 35 -11.05 -2.89 8.35
CA VAL A 35 -10.57 -4.19 7.88
C VAL A 35 -11.79 -5.09 7.67
N VAL A 36 -12.67 -4.72 6.74
CA VAL A 36 -13.85 -5.53 6.43
C VAL A 36 -13.41 -6.79 5.66
N ASP A 37 -13.25 -7.84 6.47
CA ASP A 37 -13.47 -9.25 6.19
C ASP A 37 -12.65 -9.90 5.06
N LEU A 38 -11.41 -10.29 5.37
CA LEU A 38 -10.63 -11.25 4.57
C LEU A 38 -10.07 -12.35 5.45
N HIS A 39 -11.00 -13.11 6.04
CA HIS A 39 -10.74 -14.47 6.43
C HIS A 39 -10.89 -15.38 5.20
N ASN A 40 -9.82 -15.48 4.41
CA ASN A 40 -9.62 -16.69 3.62
C ASN A 40 -8.15 -17.09 3.65
N HIS A 41 -7.85 -18.18 4.35
CA HIS A 41 -6.62 -18.94 4.27
C HIS A 41 -5.31 -18.27 4.75
N GLY A 42 -5.32 -17.64 5.93
CA GLY A 42 -4.06 -17.31 6.63
C GLY A 42 -3.19 -16.24 5.96
N ARG A 43 -3.75 -15.48 5.01
CA ARG A 43 -3.19 -14.25 4.47
C ARG A 43 -4.23 -13.15 4.63
N TYR A 44 -3.86 -12.08 5.33
CA TYR A 44 -4.69 -10.86 5.36
C TYR A 44 -4.77 -10.35 3.93
N ALA A 45 -5.96 -10.26 3.38
CA ALA A 45 -6.17 -9.57 2.13
C ALA A 45 -7.00 -8.30 2.41
N LEU A 46 -7.01 -7.34 1.48
CA LEU A 46 -7.85 -6.13 1.56
C LEU A 46 -9.07 -6.32 0.64
N SER A 47 -10.25 -5.90 1.09
CA SER A 47 -11.46 -6.01 0.27
C SER A 47 -11.29 -5.16 -0.99
N TYR A 48 -11.96 -5.49 -2.09
CA TYR A 48 -11.80 -4.73 -3.33
C TYR A 48 -12.13 -3.24 -3.14
N ALA A 49 -13.12 -2.94 -2.27
CA ALA A 49 -13.45 -1.58 -1.86
C ALA A 49 -12.33 -0.93 -1.02
N ALA A 50 -11.74 -1.65 -0.05
CA ALA A 50 -10.61 -1.15 0.72
C ALA A 50 -9.35 -0.97 -0.13
N ARG A 51 -9.14 -1.82 -1.14
CA ARG A 51 -8.00 -1.74 -2.06
C ARG A 51 -8.00 -0.41 -2.82
N GLY A 52 -9.14 0.04 -3.33
CA GLY A 52 -9.23 1.34 -4.01
C GLY A 52 -8.77 2.50 -3.11
N TRP A 53 -9.31 2.56 -1.88
CA TRP A 53 -8.94 3.59 -0.91
C TRP A 53 -7.46 3.55 -0.51
N VAL A 54 -6.90 2.34 -0.42
CA VAL A 54 -5.48 2.14 -0.12
C VAL A 54 -4.60 2.60 -1.27
N GLU A 55 -4.97 2.28 -2.52
CA GLU A 55 -4.24 2.74 -3.70
C GLU A 55 -4.28 4.27 -3.83
N GLU A 56 -5.42 4.91 -3.54
CA GLU A 56 -5.53 6.37 -3.49
C GLU A 56 -4.66 6.99 -2.39
N ALA A 57 -4.67 6.40 -1.19
CA ALA A 57 -3.84 6.86 -0.08
C ALA A 57 -2.34 6.72 -0.38
N ILE A 58 -1.93 5.60 -0.97
CA ILE A 58 -0.54 5.39 -1.42
C ILE A 58 -0.18 6.44 -2.47
N ALA A 59 -0.99 6.61 -3.51
CA ALA A 59 -0.72 7.60 -4.56
C ALA A 59 -0.56 9.02 -4.01
N ALA A 60 -1.39 9.42 -3.04
CA ALA A 60 -1.29 10.71 -2.40
C ALA A 60 0.03 10.87 -1.61
N VAL A 61 0.42 9.86 -0.84
CA VAL A 61 1.67 9.88 -0.04
C VAL A 61 2.90 9.87 -0.94
N GLU A 62 2.92 9.04 -1.98
CA GLU A 62 4.03 8.95 -2.92
C GLU A 62 4.25 10.28 -3.65
N ARG A 63 3.16 10.95 -4.04
CA ARG A 63 3.22 12.27 -4.67
C ARG A 63 3.87 13.33 -3.77
N LEU A 64 3.64 13.28 -2.45
CA LEU A 64 4.29 14.16 -1.48
C LEU A 64 5.80 13.91 -1.38
N GLN A 65 6.25 12.71 -1.76
CA GLN A 65 7.66 12.31 -1.77
C GLN A 65 8.30 12.47 -3.17
N GLY A 66 7.59 13.06 -4.13
CA GLY A 66 8.08 13.25 -5.50
C GLY A 66 8.03 11.98 -6.36
N ARG A 67 7.33 10.94 -5.90
CA ARG A 67 7.17 9.65 -6.59
C ARG A 67 5.75 9.50 -7.16
N GLU A 68 5.61 8.69 -8.19
CA GLU A 68 4.34 8.33 -8.81
C GLU A 68 4.01 6.86 -8.50
N TYR A 69 2.89 6.61 -7.83
CA TYR A 69 2.39 5.25 -7.63
C TYR A 69 1.97 4.62 -8.96
N VAL A 70 2.30 3.34 -9.18
CA VAL A 70 1.85 2.56 -10.35
C VAL A 70 0.51 1.89 -10.03
N PRO A 71 -0.61 2.25 -10.68
CA PRO A 71 -1.93 1.67 -10.39
C PRO A 71 -1.97 0.15 -10.53
N GLY A 72 -2.66 -0.53 -9.61
CA GLY A 72 -2.75 -2.00 -9.59
C GLY A 72 -1.46 -2.73 -9.21
N SER A 73 -0.39 -2.02 -8.82
CA SER A 73 0.93 -2.61 -8.55
C SER A 73 1.12 -3.17 -7.15
N ILE A 74 0.11 -3.13 -6.27
CA ILE A 74 0.20 -3.76 -4.94
C ILE A 74 0.51 -5.26 -5.14
N CYS A 75 1.71 -5.65 -4.71
CA CYS A 75 2.28 -6.99 -4.85
C CYS A 75 2.04 -7.84 -3.60
N ASP A 76 2.10 -7.23 -2.40
CA ASP A 76 1.94 -7.93 -1.12
C ASP A 76 1.30 -7.01 -0.08
N ILE A 77 0.45 -7.58 0.76
CA ILE A 77 -0.15 -6.92 1.93
C ILE A 77 -0.02 -7.89 3.10
N ARG A 78 0.63 -7.47 4.17
CA ARG A 78 0.82 -8.30 5.37
C ARG A 78 0.49 -7.54 6.64
N LEU A 79 -0.09 -8.21 7.63
CA LEU A 79 -0.23 -7.64 8.96
C LEU A 79 1.14 -7.59 9.62
N ALA A 80 1.63 -6.39 9.91
CA ALA A 80 2.88 -6.18 10.61
C ALA A 80 2.69 -6.20 12.13
N LYS A 81 1.57 -5.63 12.63
CA LYS A 81 1.27 -5.57 14.06
C LYS A 81 -0.22 -5.42 14.31
N LYS A 82 -0.75 -6.14 15.31
CA LYS A 82 -2.01 -5.81 15.96
C LYS A 82 -1.70 -5.00 17.22
N GLU A 83 -2.28 -3.82 17.34
CA GLU A 83 -2.23 -2.97 18.53
C GLU A 83 -3.58 -3.06 19.24
N ASP A 84 -3.57 -3.29 20.55
CA ASP A 84 -4.77 -3.20 21.40
C ASP A 84 -5.33 -1.77 21.43
#